data_AF-A0A7J3SBA7-F1
#
_entry.id   AF-A0A7J3SBA7-F1
#
_cell.length_a   1.000
_cell.length_b   1.000
_cell.length_c   1.000
_cell.angle_alpha   90.00
_cell.angle_beta   90.00
_cell.angle_gamma   90.00
#
_symmetry.space_group_name_H-M   'P 1'
#
loop_
_entity.id
_entity.type
_entity.pdbx_description
1 polymer ?
#
loop_
_entity_poly.entity_id
_entity_poly.type
_entity_poly.pdbx_seq_one_letter_code
_entity_poly.pdbx_strand_id
1 'polypeptide(L)'
;FNHKIDATIKILEAEKYSKGIVFAEAIEVVKQVGKRLQEKFGVEDVAIMVGKGEMTLEQQASALLQFREKARILVATSVGEEGLDIPAADIEIWIDPPSNPQKWIQRFGRILRQTEEKVARTYALISMQTHERNKLLGIMRKCTEIYGFTQKVAYIDINDISSGQTTLTSFMGNYR
;
A
#
# COMPACT_ATOMS: atom_id res chain seq x y z
N PHE A 1 8.87 11.44 -8.93
CA PHE A 1 8.94 10.39 -7.90
C PHE A 1 8.61 10.97 -6.53
N ASN A 2 9.22 12.09 -6.11
CA ASN A 2 8.86 12.80 -4.87
C ASN A 2 7.35 13.03 -4.70
N HIS A 3 6.65 13.39 -5.79
CA HIS A 3 5.20 13.58 -5.78
C HIS A 3 4.40 12.35 -5.32
N LYS A 4 4.90 11.12 -5.54
CA LYS A 4 4.27 9.89 -5.03
C LYS A 4 4.52 9.72 -3.53
N ILE A 5 5.71 10.08 -3.04
CA ILE A 5 6.01 10.07 -1.60
C ILE A 5 5.10 11.06 -0.87
N ASP A 6 4.96 12.28 -1.41
CA ASP A 6 4.09 13.30 -0.83
C ASP A 6 2.63 12.84 -0.83
N ALA A 7 2.19 12.18 -1.91
CA ALA A 7 0.87 11.56 -1.97
C ALA A 7 0.68 10.47 -0.91
N THR A 8 1.67 9.60 -0.69
CA THR A 8 1.65 8.59 0.38
C THR A 8 1.49 9.23 1.75
N ILE A 9 2.28 10.27 2.05
CA ILE A 9 2.16 11.00 3.32
C ILE A 9 0.76 11.58 3.48
N LYS A 10 0.23 12.24 2.44
CA LYS A 10 -1.10 12.84 2.47
C LYS A 10 -2.20 11.81 2.75
N ILE A 11 -2.14 10.64 2.11
CA ILE A 11 -3.10 9.55 2.34
C ILE A 11 -3.00 9.06 3.78
N LEU A 12 -1.80 8.80 4.29
CA LEU A 12 -1.59 8.34 5.66
C LEU A 12 -2.02 9.40 6.70
N GLU A 13 -1.95 10.69 6.40
CA GLU A 13 -2.47 11.73 7.30
C GLU A 13 -4.00 11.86 7.25
N ALA A 14 -4.61 11.62 6.08
CA ALA A 14 -6.04 11.79 5.88
C ALA A 14 -6.88 10.62 6.42
N GLU A 15 -6.28 9.43 6.43
CA GLU A 15 -6.96 8.16 6.73
C GLU A 15 -6.86 7.75 8.20
N LYS A 16 -7.95 7.15 8.72
CA LYS A 16 -7.93 6.52 10.04
C LYS A 16 -7.57 5.04 9.90
N TYR A 17 -6.39 4.67 10.36
CA TYR A 17 -5.91 3.28 10.39
C TYR A 17 -5.11 2.97 11.66
N SER A 18 -5.09 1.69 12.02
CA SER A 18 -4.24 1.14 13.08
C SER A 18 -2.91 0.64 12.50
N LYS A 19 -2.95 -0.09 11.38
CA LYS A 19 -1.78 -0.60 10.65
C LYS A 19 -1.89 -0.28 9.16
N GLY A 20 -0.79 0.21 8.58
CA GLY A 20 -0.69 0.55 7.17
C GLY A 20 0.52 -0.09 6.50
N ILE A 21 0.39 -0.48 5.23
CA ILE A 21 1.51 -1.02 4.46
C ILE A 21 1.72 -0.18 3.19
N VAL A 22 2.96 0.17 2.91
CA VAL A 22 3.37 0.88 1.70
C VAL A 22 4.28 -0.02 0.88
N PHE A 23 3.86 -0.36 -0.34
CA PHE A 23 4.62 -1.21 -1.24
C PHE A 23 5.24 -0.44 -2.40
N ALA A 24 6.45 -0.86 -2.77
CA ALA A 24 7.08 -0.46 -4.03
C ALA A 24 7.89 -1.61 -4.64
N GLU A 25 8.17 -1.55 -5.93
CA GLU A 25 8.95 -2.62 -6.58
C GLU A 25 10.46 -2.46 -6.33
N ALA A 26 10.99 -1.23 -6.34
CA ALA A 26 12.42 -0.96 -6.21
C ALA A 26 12.86 -0.79 -4.75
N ILE A 27 13.97 -1.42 -4.37
CA ILE A 27 14.59 -1.31 -3.04
C ILE A 27 14.90 0.14 -2.68
N GLU A 28 15.48 0.88 -3.62
CA GLU A 28 15.87 2.28 -3.38
C GLU A 28 14.65 3.16 -3.11
N VAL A 29 13.53 2.90 -3.80
CA VAL A 29 12.25 3.57 -3.55
C VAL A 29 11.75 3.27 -2.14
N VAL A 30 11.82 2.02 -1.69
CA VAL A 30 11.43 1.63 -0.32
C VAL A 30 12.29 2.34 0.73
N LYS A 31 13.61 2.42 0.52
CA LYS A 31 14.51 3.12 1.43
C LYS A 31 14.19 4.63 1.49
N GLN A 32 13.95 5.26 0.34
CA GLN A 32 13.61 6.68 0.26
C GLN A 32 12.25 6.99 0.89
N VAL A 33 11.21 6.22 0.55
CA VAL A 33 9.87 6.33 1.15
C VAL A 33 9.96 6.11 2.66
N GLY A 34 10.62 5.03 3.09
CA GLY A 34 10.80 4.70 4.50
C GLY A 34 11.46 5.81 5.29
N LYS A 35 12.56 6.37 4.78
CA LYS A 35 13.24 7.51 5.41
C LYS A 35 12.32 8.72 5.55
N ARG A 36 11.60 9.09 4.48
CA ARG A 36 10.68 10.23 4.49
C ARG A 36 9.50 10.02 5.45
N LEU A 37 9.01 8.79 5.57
CA LEU A 37 7.97 8.44 6.53
C LEU A 37 8.49 8.43 7.97
N GLN A 38 9.71 7.94 8.21
CA GLN A 38 10.35 8.01 9.53
C GLN A 38 10.59 9.46 9.99
N GLU A 39 11.03 10.34 9.08
CA GLU A 39 11.18 11.79 9.35
C GLU A 39 9.84 12.45 9.71
N LYS A 40 8.73 11.98 9.13
CA LYS A 40 7.40 12.55 9.30
C LYS A 40 6.64 11.99 10.51
N PHE A 41 6.70 10.68 10.72
CA PHE A 41 5.88 9.95 11.69
C PHE A 41 6.68 9.43 12.89
N GLY A 42 8.01 9.33 12.78
CA GLY A 42 8.89 8.77 13.80
C GLY A 42 9.53 7.45 13.37
N VAL A 43 10.77 7.22 13.81
CA VAL A 43 11.54 6.00 13.47
C VAL A 43 10.88 4.74 14.01
N GLU A 44 10.35 4.80 15.24
CA GLU A 44 9.69 3.67 15.88
C GLU A 44 8.34 3.31 15.24
N ASP A 45 7.67 4.30 14.61
CA ASP A 45 6.37 4.16 13.98
C ASP A 45 6.43 3.56 12.56
N VAL A 46 7.62 3.45 11.97
CA VAL A 46 7.82 2.99 10.59
C VAL A 46 8.90 1.92 10.52
N ALA A 47 8.48 0.69 10.19
CA ALA A 47 9.35 -0.42 9.87
C ALA A 47 9.67 -0.44 8.37
N ILE A 48 10.90 -0.80 8.01
CA ILE A 48 11.35 -0.89 6.61
C ILE A 48 11.81 -2.33 6.35
N MET A 49 11.29 -2.96 5.30
CA MET A 49 11.63 -4.33 4.92
C MET A 49 11.92 -4.42 3.42
N VAL A 50 13.17 -4.69 3.05
CA VAL A 50 13.57 -4.91 1.65
C VAL A 50 13.85 -6.38 1.39
N GLY A 51 13.84 -6.78 0.11
CA GLY A 51 13.96 -8.16 -0.33
C GLY A 51 15.34 -8.80 -0.12
N LYS A 52 15.44 -10.09 -0.46
CA LYS A 52 16.68 -10.87 -0.35
C LYS A 52 17.79 -10.25 -1.21
N GLY A 53 18.96 -10.07 -0.62
CA GLY A 53 20.11 -9.38 -1.22
C GLY A 53 20.54 -8.12 -0.45
N GLU A 54 19.60 -7.49 0.25
CA GLU A 54 19.85 -6.32 1.11
C GLU A 54 19.62 -6.61 2.59
N MET A 55 18.62 -7.45 2.89
CA MET A 55 18.32 -7.92 4.24
C MET A 55 18.40 -9.45 4.32
N THR A 56 18.92 -9.94 5.44
CA THR A 56 18.83 -11.36 5.81
C THR A 56 17.39 -11.71 6.22
N LEU A 57 17.10 -13.01 6.31
CA LEU A 57 15.80 -13.47 6.81
C LEU A 57 15.55 -13.01 8.26
N GLU A 58 16.58 -12.99 9.12
CA GLU A 58 16.41 -12.50 10.49
C GLU A 58 16.10 -11.01 10.52
N GLN A 59 16.74 -10.21 9.68
CA GLN A 59 16.47 -8.77 9.59
C GLN A 59 15.05 -8.50 9.08
N GLN A 60 14.60 -9.26 8.08
CA GLN A 60 13.22 -9.18 7.58
C GLN A 60 12.21 -9.58 8.68
N ALA A 61 12.48 -10.66 9.42
CA ALA A 61 11.65 -11.08 10.54
C ALA A 61 11.60 -10.03 11.65
N SER A 62 12.72 -9.36 11.95
CA SER A 62 12.79 -8.26 12.92
C SER A 62 11.94 -7.07 12.50
N ALA A 63 12.01 -6.65 11.22
CA ALA A 63 11.16 -5.58 10.70
C ALA A 63 9.67 -5.93 10.77
N LEU A 64 9.31 -7.19 10.49
CA LEU A 64 7.93 -7.67 10.63
C LEU A 64 7.49 -7.70 12.09
N LEU A 65 8.36 -8.10 13.02
CA LEU A 65 8.06 -8.08 14.45
C LEU A 65 7.84 -6.64 14.93
N GLN A 66 8.71 -5.71 14.53
CA GLN A 66 8.53 -4.28 14.79
C GLN A 66 7.16 -3.80 14.28
N PHE A 67 6.78 -4.17 13.05
CA PHE A 67 5.47 -3.81 12.50
C PHE A 67 4.31 -4.47 13.24
N ARG A 68 4.43 -5.71 13.72
CA ARG A 68 3.38 -6.36 14.51
C ARG A 68 3.17 -5.63 15.84
N GLU A 69 4.25 -5.34 16.56
CA GLU A 69 4.18 -4.91 17.96
C GLU A 69 4.12 -3.39 18.14
N LYS A 70 4.91 -2.65 17.36
CA LYS A 70 5.17 -1.22 17.60
C LYS A 70 4.80 -0.34 16.42
N ALA A 71 5.48 -0.51 15.30
CA ALA A 71 5.35 0.36 14.14
C ALA A 71 3.94 0.31 13.56
N ARG A 72 3.39 1.49 13.23
CA ARG A 72 2.08 1.62 12.59
C ARG A 72 2.18 1.42 11.08
N ILE A 73 3.34 1.64 10.49
CA ILE A 73 3.56 1.57 9.05
C ILE A 73 4.68 0.57 8.73
N LEU A 74 4.46 -0.29 7.75
CA LEU A 74 5.49 -1.10 7.11
C LEU A 74 5.73 -0.58 5.70
N VAL A 75 6.98 -0.28 5.35
CA VAL A 75 7.39 0.00 3.97
C VAL A 75 8.15 -1.19 3.43
N ALA A 76 7.63 -1.83 2.38
CA ALA A 76 8.17 -3.10 1.90
C ALA A 76 8.35 -3.16 0.39
N THR A 77 9.35 -3.94 -0.06
CA THR A 77 9.45 -4.27 -1.48
C THR A 77 8.48 -5.38 -1.85
N SER A 78 7.98 -5.36 -3.08
CA SER A 78 7.11 -6.40 -3.65
C SER A 78 7.74 -7.80 -3.73
N VAL A 79 9.03 -7.94 -3.43
CA VAL A 79 9.80 -9.21 -3.44
C VAL A 79 9.97 -9.75 -2.01
N GLY A 80 9.83 -8.91 -0.99
CA GLY A 80 9.81 -9.34 0.42
C GLY A 80 8.51 -10.07 0.82
N GLU A 81 7.54 -10.22 -0.09
CA GLU A 81 6.26 -10.89 0.16
C GLU A 81 6.35 -12.43 -0.01
N GLU A 82 7.36 -12.94 -0.72
CA GLU A 82 7.45 -14.38 -1.01
C GLU A 82 8.00 -15.17 0.18
N GLY A 83 7.12 -15.93 0.83
CA GLY A 83 7.45 -16.81 1.95
C GLY A 83 7.45 -16.14 3.32
N LEU A 84 7.10 -14.85 3.41
CA LEU A 84 6.95 -14.13 4.68
C LEU A 84 5.47 -13.82 4.96
N ASP A 85 5.04 -14.12 6.19
CA ASP A 85 3.69 -13.79 6.64
C ASP A 85 3.62 -12.32 7.06
N ILE A 86 3.26 -11.45 6.10
CA ILE A 86 3.00 -10.04 6.39
C ILE A 86 1.65 -9.92 7.14
N PRO A 87 1.61 -9.20 8.28
CA PRO A 87 0.38 -8.96 9.03
C PRO A 87 -0.70 -8.26 8.19
N ALA A 88 -1.96 -8.44 8.59
CA ALA A 88 -3.07 -7.68 8.02
C ALA A 88 -2.94 -6.18 8.36
N ALA A 89 -3.45 -5.33 7.47
CA ALA A 89 -3.45 -3.88 7.61
C ALA A 89 -4.81 -3.29 7.23
N ASP A 90 -5.17 -2.14 7.82
CA ASP A 90 -6.41 -1.44 7.48
C ASP A 90 -6.25 -0.62 6.19
N ILE A 91 -5.02 -0.22 5.87
CA ILE A 91 -4.70 0.55 4.67
C ILE A 91 -3.46 -0.02 3.96
N GLU A 92 -3.50 -0.02 2.64
CA GLU A 92 -2.38 -0.37 1.79
C GLU A 92 -2.20 0.69 0.69
N ILE A 93 -0.95 1.10 0.45
CA ILE A 93 -0.60 2.08 -0.56
C ILE A 93 0.45 1.47 -1.48
N TRP A 94 0.18 1.43 -2.78
CA TRP A 94 1.11 0.99 -3.81
C TRP A 94 1.71 2.21 -4.48
N ILE A 95 3.01 2.43 -4.24
CA ILE A 95 3.78 3.44 -4.98
C ILE A 95 3.76 3.11 -6.47
N ASP A 96 3.90 1.84 -6.80
CA ASP A 96 3.78 1.32 -8.15
C ASP A 96 2.79 0.17 -8.18
N PRO A 97 1.93 0.07 -9.20
CA PRO A 97 1.02 -1.05 -9.31
C PRO A 97 1.81 -2.37 -9.39
N PRO A 98 1.33 -3.44 -8.72
CA PRO A 98 2.04 -4.72 -8.67
C PRO A 98 2.36 -5.18 -10.09
N SER A 99 3.48 -5.87 -10.27
CA SER A 99 3.95 -6.25 -11.60
C SER A 99 3.15 -7.38 -12.25
N ASN A 100 2.36 -8.14 -11.49
CA ASN A 100 1.55 -9.24 -12.00
C ASN A 100 0.25 -9.47 -11.19
N PRO A 101 -0.73 -10.21 -11.77
CA PRO A 101 -2.01 -10.51 -11.13
C PRO A 101 -1.92 -11.29 -9.80
N GLN A 102 -0.97 -12.20 -9.67
CA GLN A 102 -0.81 -13.01 -8.46
C GLN A 102 -0.45 -12.14 -7.25
N LYS A 103 0.50 -11.21 -7.42
CA LYS A 103 0.86 -10.23 -6.39
C LYS A 103 -0.33 -9.37 -5.99
N TRP A 104 -1.14 -8.94 -6.96
CA TRP A 104 -2.36 -8.19 -6.69
C TRP A 104 -3.31 -8.95 -5.75
N ILE A 105 -3.61 -10.21 -6.07
CA ILE A 105 -4.52 -11.05 -5.29
C ILE A 105 -3.95 -11.32 -3.89
N GLN A 106 -2.65 -11.60 -3.80
CA GLN A 106 -1.98 -11.84 -2.52
C GLN A 106 -2.08 -10.63 -1.60
N ARG A 107 -1.84 -9.42 -2.12
CA ARG A 107 -1.97 -8.16 -1.39
C ARG A 107 -3.39 -7.89 -0.91
N PHE A 108 -4.36 -8.03 -1.81
CA PHE A 108 -5.77 -7.82 -1.47
C PHE A 108 -6.26 -8.84 -0.42
N GLY A 109 -5.78 -10.09 -0.48
CA GLY A 109 -6.07 -11.12 0.52
C GLY A 109 -5.55 -10.81 1.94
N ARG A 110 -4.60 -9.87 2.10
CA ARG A 110 -4.08 -9.43 3.41
C ARG A 110 -4.94 -8.36 4.07
N ILE A 111 -5.73 -7.66 3.26
CA ILE A 111 -6.66 -6.58 3.64
C ILE A 111 -8.04 -7.15 3.98
N LEU A 112 -8.48 -8.18 3.25
CA LEU A 112 -9.79 -8.81 3.42
C LEU A 112 -9.97 -9.67 4.68
N ARG A 113 -8.94 -9.86 5.50
CA ARG A 113 -9.04 -10.65 6.75
C ARG A 113 -9.61 -9.85 7.94
N GLN A 114 -10.07 -8.62 7.73
CA GLN A 114 -10.68 -7.82 8.79
C GLN A 114 -12.16 -8.18 9.00
N THR A 115 -12.57 -8.22 10.26
CA THR A 115 -13.94 -8.49 10.72
C THR A 115 -14.91 -7.37 10.31
N GLU A 116 -16.21 -7.69 10.35
CA GLU A 116 -17.36 -7.01 9.70
C GLU A 116 -17.50 -5.47 9.84
N GLU A 117 -16.71 -4.81 10.70
CA GLU A 117 -16.86 -3.37 11.01
C GLU A 117 -15.80 -2.46 10.37
N LYS A 118 -14.70 -2.98 9.80
CA LYS A 118 -13.63 -2.16 9.20
C LYS A 118 -13.51 -2.37 7.69
N VAL A 119 -13.58 -1.27 6.94
CA VAL A 119 -13.33 -1.26 5.49
C VAL A 119 -11.83 -1.09 5.27
N ALA A 120 -11.19 -2.16 4.82
CA ALA A 120 -9.77 -2.11 4.48
C ALA A 120 -9.59 -1.53 3.06
N ARG A 121 -8.65 -0.58 2.89
CA ARG A 121 -8.52 0.28 1.69
C ARG A 121 -7.18 0.08 0.99
N THR A 122 -7.21 -0.01 -0.33
CA THR A 122 -6.01 -0.05 -1.17
C THR A 122 -5.95 1.18 -2.07
N TYR A 123 -4.82 1.89 -2.04
CA TYR A 123 -4.52 3.05 -2.89
C TYR A 123 -3.42 2.71 -3.87
N ALA A 124 -3.71 2.73 -5.17
CA ALA A 124 -2.70 2.62 -6.23
C ALA A 124 -2.33 4.01 -6.75
N LEU A 125 -1.06 4.42 -6.56
CA LEU A 125 -0.58 5.72 -7.04
C LEU A 125 -0.23 5.65 -8.52
N ILE A 126 -0.89 6.47 -9.33
CA ILE A 126 -0.71 6.52 -10.79
C ILE A 126 -0.33 7.94 -11.21
N SER A 127 0.81 8.09 -11.88
CA SER A 127 1.22 9.35 -12.50
C SER A 127 0.57 9.48 -13.87
N MET A 128 -0.28 10.50 -14.06
CA MET A 128 -1.15 10.67 -15.23
C MET A 128 -0.44 10.81 -16.60
N GLN A 129 0.88 11.04 -16.61
CA GLN A 129 1.68 11.21 -17.83
C GLN A 129 2.54 9.98 -18.18
N THR A 130 2.20 8.79 -17.67
CA THR A 130 3.04 7.59 -17.84
C THR A 130 2.25 6.36 -18.30
N HIS A 131 2.98 5.31 -18.70
CA HIS A 131 2.40 4.00 -19.02
C HIS A 131 1.82 3.26 -17.79
N GLU A 132 1.92 3.82 -16.58
CA GLU A 132 1.44 3.21 -15.33
C GLU A 132 -0.06 2.91 -15.37
N ARG A 133 -0.87 3.81 -15.93
CA ARG A 133 -2.33 3.59 -16.08
C ARG A 133 -2.62 2.37 -16.94
N ASN A 134 -1.91 2.23 -18.06
CA ASN A 134 -2.12 1.10 -18.97
C ASN A 134 -1.64 -0.21 -18.34
N LYS A 135 -0.54 -0.18 -17.59
CA LYS A 135 -0.07 -1.32 -16.80
C LYS A 135 -1.11 -1.75 -15.76
N LEU A 136 -1.65 -0.79 -15.00
CA LEU A 136 -2.71 -1.00 -14.01
C LEU A 136 -3.92 -1.71 -14.64
N LEU A 137 -4.47 -1.12 -15.72
CA LEU A 137 -5.64 -1.67 -16.42
C LEU A 137 -5.37 -3.06 -17.00
N GLY A 138 -4.19 -3.28 -17.58
CA GLY A 138 -3.80 -4.58 -18.11
C GLY A 138 -3.75 -5.66 -17.02
N ILE A 139 -3.27 -5.32 -15.82
CA ILE A 139 -3.20 -6.25 -14.70
C ILE A 139 -4.58 -6.50 -14.11
N MET A 140 -5.42 -5.47 -13.94
CA MET A 140 -6.81 -5.63 -13.52
C MET A 140 -7.60 -6.56 -14.45
N ARG A 141 -7.42 -6.41 -15.77
CA ARG A 141 -8.04 -7.28 -16.76
C ARG A 141 -7.61 -8.72 -16.56
N LYS A 142 -6.30 -8.97 -16.43
CA LYS A 142 -5.76 -10.31 -16.16
C LYS A 142 -6.23 -10.87 -14.82
N CYS A 143 -6.36 -10.06 -13.76
CA CYS A 143 -6.92 -10.50 -12.49
C CYS A 143 -8.36 -11.01 -12.65
N THR A 144 -9.16 -10.31 -13.46
CA THR A 144 -10.53 -10.71 -13.78
C THR A 144 -10.56 -12.00 -14.60
N GLU A 145 -9.74 -12.07 -15.66
CA GLU A 145 -9.68 -13.23 -16.57
C GLU A 145 -9.17 -14.50 -15.89
N ILE A 146 -8.14 -14.40 -15.04
CA ILE A 146 -7.46 -15.55 -14.43
C ILE A 146 -8.13 -16.00 -13.13
N TYR A 147 -8.55 -15.05 -12.29
CA TYR A 147 -9.02 -15.33 -10.94
C TYR A 147 -10.50 -15.02 -10.72
N GLY A 148 -11.21 -14.50 -11.72
CA GLY A 148 -12.59 -14.02 -11.56
C GLY A 148 -12.72 -12.83 -10.59
N PHE A 149 -11.60 -12.19 -10.24
CA PHE A 149 -11.55 -11.17 -9.21
C PHE A 149 -11.95 -9.80 -9.77
N THR A 150 -13.08 -9.27 -9.29
CA THR A 150 -13.62 -7.96 -9.70
C THR A 150 -13.53 -6.94 -8.55
N GLN A 151 -13.32 -5.68 -8.90
CA GLN A 151 -13.05 -4.61 -7.94
C GLN A 151 -13.79 -3.33 -8.36
N LYS A 152 -14.39 -2.63 -7.40
CA LYS A 152 -14.83 -1.25 -7.62
C LYS A 152 -13.62 -0.33 -7.48
N VAL A 153 -13.26 0.37 -8.54
CA VAL A 153 -12.16 1.34 -8.53
C VAL A 153 -12.72 2.75 -8.65
N ALA A 154 -12.33 3.61 -7.72
CA ALA A 154 -12.55 5.05 -7.81
C ALA A 154 -11.24 5.73 -8.20
N TYR A 155 -11.35 6.76 -9.05
CA TYR A 155 -10.22 7.62 -9.40
C TYR A 155 -10.36 8.92 -8.62
N ILE A 156 -9.31 9.30 -7.90
CA ILE A 156 -9.29 10.49 -7.04
C ILE A 156 -8.05 11.29 -7.40
N ASP A 157 -8.19 12.58 -7.66
CA ASP A 157 -7.03 13.46 -7.73
C ASP A 157 -6.42 13.58 -6.33
N ILE A 158 -5.10 13.50 -6.23
CA ILE A 158 -4.42 13.57 -4.93
C ILE A 158 -4.77 14.85 -4.17
N ASN A 159 -5.06 15.94 -4.87
CA ASN A 159 -5.43 17.22 -4.29
C ASN A 159 -6.80 17.15 -3.58
N ASP A 160 -7.69 16.28 -4.03
CA ASP A 160 -9.05 16.12 -3.51
C ASP A 160 -9.15 15.19 -2.28
N ILE A 161 -8.03 14.58 -1.86
CA ILE A 161 -7.99 13.80 -0.62
C ILE A 161 -8.12 14.74 0.59
N SER A 162 -9.32 14.77 1.18
CA SER A 162 -9.66 15.53 2.40
C SER A 162 -9.40 14.72 3.68
N SER A 163 -8.91 15.36 4.74
CA SER A 163 -8.68 14.72 6.04
C SER A 163 -9.98 14.25 6.72
N GLY A 164 -9.95 13.07 7.35
CA GLY A 164 -11.06 12.56 8.17
C GLY A 164 -12.06 11.63 7.47
N GLN A 165 -11.71 11.04 6.31
CA GLN A 165 -12.62 10.17 5.56
C GLN A 165 -12.90 8.86 6.30
N THR A 166 -14.01 8.84 7.04
CA THR A 166 -14.37 7.70 7.89
C THR A 166 -15.05 6.58 7.07
N THR A 167 -15.63 6.86 5.89
CA THR A 167 -16.24 5.84 5.01
C THR A 167 -16.38 6.33 3.55
N LEU A 168 -16.45 5.40 2.60
CA LEU A 168 -16.70 5.63 1.16
C LEU A 168 -18.07 6.27 0.87
N THR A 169 -19.01 6.20 1.83
CA THR A 169 -20.36 6.77 1.71
C THR A 169 -20.34 8.29 1.61
N SER A 170 -19.37 8.98 2.23
CA SER A 170 -19.22 10.43 2.08
C SER A 170 -18.59 10.83 0.73
N PHE A 171 -17.83 9.93 0.09
CA PHE A 171 -17.18 10.20 -1.20
C PHE A 171 -18.12 9.96 -2.40
N MET A 172 -19.00 8.95 -2.32
CA MET A 172 -19.99 8.67 -3.38
C MET A 172 -21.14 9.70 -3.44
N GLY A 173 -21.28 10.59 -2.44
CA GLY A 173 -22.31 11.62 -2.43
C GLY A 173 -22.08 12.77 -3.41
N ASN A 174 -20.84 12.94 -3.90
CA ASN A 174 -20.45 14.10 -4.72
C ASN A 174 -20.32 13.78 -6.23
N TYR A 175 -20.61 12.55 -6.65
CA TYR A 175 -20.80 12.19 -8.05
C TYR A 175 -22.29 11.93 -8.31
N ARG A 176 -23.05 13.01 -8.47
CA ARG A 176 -24.36 13.02 -9.13
C ARG A 176 -24.29 13.86 -10.38
#